data_AF-W9ZE91-F1
#
_entry.id   AF-W9ZE91-F1
#
_cell.length_a   1.000
_cell.length_b   1.000
_cell.length_c   1.000
_cell.angle_alpha   90.00
_cell.angle_beta   90.00
_cell.angle_gamma   90.00
#
_symmetry.space_group_name_H-M   'P 1'
#
loop_
_entity.id
_entity.type
_entity.pdbx_description
1 polymer ?
#
loop_
_entity_poly.entity_id
_entity_poly.type
_entity_poly.pdbx_seq_one_letter_code
_entity_poly.pdbx_strand_id
1 'polypeptide(L)'
;MLWAGYIWAGYNETCLKDSSGQYCNDVISKFTRVSDYTKMPRGEMCSTCYVERLAMMQASPYSIYDDYYEGQLQYIYTKCGLKGNTTVPNSLMPELEDNALDRGTDEWYTTSTGETCDSIGLKRGVSSASLFIVNQYRLPNCSADAMIEPGTKLCMPAKCDRVHQLRTEEDCHLLESNATNKLLEGDIQLYNPWVGYNCIKLQGFTAVYGNIICFGPEFEQNNTSSNSTDTTTPQPFNPYTFNNIAPPKGAKVPQGTTERCGRWYVAGKEDSCAHICAVSSIDIDLLFMVNTGLGTDAAACSAKLVAGNAYCVGPNHDWKVPYPQRTSVSTAIYITDGYVWPAETGE
;
A
#
# COMPACT_ATOMS: atom_id res chain seq x y z
N MET A 1 10.12 16.60 -20.00
CA MET A 1 10.86 17.87 -19.86
C MET A 1 10.58 18.59 -18.53
N LEU A 2 9.42 18.39 -17.88
CA LEU A 2 9.05 19.00 -16.59
C LEU A 2 10.12 18.81 -15.49
N TRP A 3 10.55 17.56 -15.26
CA TRP A 3 11.58 17.21 -14.26
C TRP A 3 12.94 17.87 -14.49
N ALA A 4 13.37 17.99 -15.74
CA ALA A 4 14.64 18.66 -16.06
C ALA A 4 14.56 20.17 -15.77
N GLY A 5 13.39 20.79 -15.99
CA GLY A 5 13.16 22.19 -15.66
C GLY A 5 13.19 22.47 -14.15
N TYR A 6 12.58 21.60 -13.33
CA TYR A 6 12.66 21.69 -11.86
C TYR A 6 14.11 21.61 -11.37
N ILE A 7 14.88 20.64 -11.88
CA ILE A 7 16.29 20.48 -11.53
C ILE A 7 17.10 21.72 -11.93
N TRP A 8 16.86 22.25 -13.13
CA TRP A 8 17.55 23.44 -13.62
C TRP A 8 17.23 24.70 -12.81
N ALA A 9 15.95 24.92 -12.47
CA ALA A 9 15.53 26.06 -11.65
C ALA A 9 16.15 26.00 -10.25
N GLY A 10 16.09 24.83 -9.60
CA GLY A 10 16.75 24.62 -8.31
C GLY A 10 18.27 24.78 -8.38
N TYR A 11 18.91 24.26 -9.44
CA TYR A 11 20.35 24.44 -9.65
C TYR A 11 20.75 25.92 -9.76
N ASN A 12 20.01 26.71 -10.55
CA ASN A 12 20.30 28.14 -10.69
C ASN A 12 20.12 28.90 -9.38
N GLU A 13 19.10 28.57 -8.60
CA GLU A 13 18.88 29.15 -7.27
C GLU A 13 20.07 28.86 -6.35
N THR A 14 20.62 27.63 -6.39
CA THR A 14 21.81 27.27 -5.62
C THR A 14 23.09 27.94 -6.10
N CYS A 15 23.15 28.32 -7.38
CA CYS A 15 24.32 28.97 -7.98
C CYS A 15 24.31 30.49 -7.84
N LEU A 16 23.24 31.09 -7.30
CA LEU A 16 23.15 32.52 -7.08
C LEU A 16 24.25 33.00 -6.12
N LYS A 17 24.97 34.05 -6.54
CA LYS A 17 26.04 34.67 -5.75
C LYS A 17 25.80 36.16 -5.57
N ASP A 18 26.27 36.70 -4.46
CA ASP A 18 26.33 38.15 -4.26
C ASP A 18 27.51 38.81 -5.02
N SER A 19 27.61 40.12 -4.92
CA SER A 19 28.70 40.90 -5.52
C SER A 19 30.08 40.59 -4.96
N SER A 20 30.18 39.96 -3.79
CA SER A 20 31.43 39.48 -3.20
C SER A 20 31.82 38.07 -3.66
N GLY A 21 30.94 37.40 -4.40
CA GLY A 21 31.12 36.03 -4.90
C GLY A 21 30.70 34.94 -3.91
N GLN A 22 30.07 35.29 -2.78
CA GLN A 22 29.52 34.33 -1.84
C GLN A 22 28.20 33.77 -2.34
N TYR A 23 27.96 32.47 -2.14
CA TYR A 23 26.69 31.86 -2.49
C TYR A 23 25.57 32.41 -1.60
N CYS A 24 24.47 32.81 -2.22
CA CYS A 24 23.38 33.45 -1.50
C CYS A 24 22.68 32.53 -0.51
N ASN A 25 22.66 31.22 -0.76
CA ASN A 25 22.18 30.26 0.23
C ASN A 25 23.03 30.23 1.51
N ASP A 26 24.36 30.40 1.39
CA ASP A 26 25.25 30.45 2.56
C ASP A 26 25.03 31.74 3.37
N VAL A 27 24.71 32.85 2.69
CA VAL A 27 24.36 34.12 3.33
C VAL A 27 23.00 34.00 4.05
N ILE A 28 21.97 33.50 3.36
CA ILE A 28 20.61 33.36 3.88
C ILE A 28 20.55 32.36 5.04
N SER A 29 21.34 31.29 5.01
CA SER A 29 21.37 30.28 6.08
C SER A 29 21.74 30.84 7.46
N LYS A 30 22.39 32.02 7.49
CA LYS A 30 22.83 32.71 8.70
C LYS A 30 21.81 33.75 9.21
N PHE A 31 20.69 33.91 8.51
CA PHE A 31 19.66 34.88 8.89
C PHE A 31 18.99 34.51 10.20
N THR A 32 18.45 35.54 10.85
CA THR A 32 17.70 35.40 12.08
C THR A 32 16.45 34.57 11.84
N ARG A 33 16.29 33.47 12.57
CA ARG A 33 15.09 32.63 12.49
C ARG A 33 13.90 33.38 13.08
N VAL A 34 12.88 33.60 12.25
CA VAL A 34 11.64 34.26 12.64
C VAL A 34 10.45 33.37 12.29
N SER A 35 9.34 33.54 13.02
CA SER A 35 8.10 32.79 12.77
C SER A 35 7.38 33.21 11.48
N ASP A 36 7.68 34.41 10.99
CA ASP A 36 6.97 35.06 9.90
C ASP A 36 7.89 36.09 9.21
N TYR A 37 7.81 36.19 7.88
CA TYR A 37 8.70 37.05 7.09
C TYR A 37 8.55 38.54 7.39
N THR A 38 7.39 38.98 7.92
CA THR A 38 7.19 40.38 8.33
C THR A 38 8.00 40.78 9.57
N LYS A 39 8.55 39.80 10.30
CA LYS A 39 9.38 40.01 11.49
C LYS A 39 10.88 39.96 11.19
N MET A 40 11.28 39.73 9.94
CA MET A 40 12.70 39.65 9.57
C MET A 40 13.42 40.98 9.81
N PRO A 41 14.67 40.96 10.30
CA PRO A 41 15.51 42.15 10.34
C PRO A 41 15.61 42.79 8.95
N ARG A 42 15.45 44.11 8.89
CA ARG A 42 15.42 44.85 7.61
C ARG A 42 16.66 44.60 6.74
N GLY A 43 17.84 44.47 7.34
CA GLY A 43 19.09 44.21 6.61
C GLY A 43 19.14 42.84 5.93
N GLU A 44 18.55 41.83 6.57
CA GLU A 44 18.46 40.47 6.01
C GLU A 44 17.36 40.40 4.95
N MET A 45 16.18 40.96 5.26
CA MET A 45 15.03 41.04 4.36
C MET A 45 15.35 41.80 3.06
N CYS A 46 16.08 42.91 3.16
CA CYS A 46 16.46 43.74 2.01
C CYS A 46 17.83 43.37 1.44
N SER A 47 18.43 42.26 1.88
CA SER A 47 19.70 41.80 1.32
C SER A 47 19.52 41.42 -0.15
N THR A 48 20.53 41.72 -0.97
CA THR A 48 20.53 41.34 -2.39
C THR A 48 20.27 39.86 -2.56
N CYS A 49 20.92 39.01 -1.76
CA CYS A 49 20.75 37.57 -1.86
C CYS A 49 19.31 37.09 -1.64
N TYR A 50 18.60 37.66 -0.67
CA TYR A 50 17.24 37.22 -0.37
C TYR A 50 16.25 37.69 -1.43
N VAL A 51 16.37 38.96 -1.84
CA VAL A 51 15.53 39.54 -2.88
C VAL A 51 15.73 38.84 -4.22
N GLU A 52 16.99 38.66 -4.66
CA GLU A 52 17.32 38.04 -5.94
C GLU A 52 16.92 36.56 -5.98
N ARG A 53 17.04 35.84 -4.86
CA ARG A 53 16.56 34.45 -4.78
C ARG A 53 15.05 34.36 -5.02
N LEU A 54 14.26 35.20 -4.36
CA LEU A 54 12.81 35.22 -4.54
C LEU A 54 12.40 35.71 -5.93
N ALA A 55 13.11 36.70 -6.48
CA ALA A 55 12.91 37.15 -7.86
C ALA A 55 13.26 36.06 -8.89
N MET A 56 14.30 35.26 -8.64
CA MET A 56 14.67 34.11 -9.48
C MET A 56 13.61 33.00 -9.42
N MET A 57 13.07 32.72 -8.23
CA MET A 57 11.93 31.82 -8.09
C MET A 57 10.74 32.35 -8.92
N GLN A 58 10.39 33.62 -8.75
CA GLN A 58 9.30 34.27 -9.50
C GLN A 58 9.51 34.23 -11.02
N ALA A 59 10.75 34.34 -11.51
CA ALA A 59 11.04 34.35 -12.94
C ALA A 59 10.91 32.98 -13.61
N SER A 60 10.77 31.90 -12.84
CA SER A 60 10.76 30.53 -13.35
C SER A 60 9.43 29.83 -13.08
N PRO A 61 8.71 29.37 -14.13
CA PRO A 61 7.52 28.55 -13.95
C PRO A 61 7.85 27.10 -13.53
N TYR A 62 9.13 26.78 -13.36
CA TYR A 62 9.61 25.53 -12.76
C TYR A 62 10.03 25.69 -11.30
N SER A 63 9.84 26.87 -10.69
CA SER A 63 10.10 27.03 -9.25
C SER A 63 8.87 26.62 -8.43
N ILE A 64 9.03 26.59 -7.10
CA ILE A 64 7.93 26.43 -6.14
C ILE A 64 7.22 27.76 -5.82
N TYR A 65 7.45 28.81 -6.61
CA TYR A 65 6.87 30.13 -6.37
C TYR A 65 5.33 30.08 -6.49
N ASP A 66 4.64 30.35 -5.39
CA ASP A 66 3.20 30.27 -5.22
C ASP A 66 2.65 31.57 -4.58
N ASP A 67 1.37 31.59 -4.22
CA ASP A 67 0.71 32.75 -3.61
C ASP A 67 1.37 33.19 -2.28
N TYR A 68 1.99 32.25 -1.54
CA TYR A 68 2.71 32.57 -0.31
C TYR A 68 3.99 33.36 -0.63
N TYR A 69 4.76 32.93 -1.63
CA TYR A 69 5.96 33.64 -2.07
C TYR A 69 5.64 34.95 -2.80
N GLU A 70 4.48 35.03 -3.48
CA GLU A 70 3.96 36.31 -4.01
C GLU A 70 3.77 37.33 -2.90
N GLY A 71 3.01 36.99 -1.86
CA GLY A 71 2.78 37.88 -0.72
C GLY A 71 4.07 38.30 -0.03
N GLN A 72 5.01 37.36 0.12
CA GLN A 72 6.33 37.64 0.68
C GLN A 72 7.14 38.62 -0.18
N LEU A 73 7.23 38.40 -1.49
CA LEU A 73 8.02 39.26 -2.39
C LEU A 73 7.39 40.67 -2.52
N GLN A 74 6.06 40.77 -2.58
CA GLN A 74 5.35 42.05 -2.55
C GLN A 74 5.64 42.84 -1.27
N TYR A 75 5.63 42.17 -0.11
CA TYR A 75 5.97 42.77 1.17
C TYR A 75 7.41 43.30 1.18
N ILE A 76 8.36 42.49 0.70
CA ILE A 76 9.78 42.85 0.62
C ILE A 76 10.00 44.05 -0.31
N TYR A 77 9.43 44.04 -1.52
CA TYR A 77 9.53 45.17 -2.44
C TYR A 77 9.02 46.47 -1.82
N THR A 78 7.86 46.41 -1.15
CA THR A 78 7.30 47.57 -0.45
C THR A 78 8.20 48.06 0.67
N LYS A 79 8.68 47.17 1.55
CA LYS A 79 9.48 47.56 2.70
C LYS A 79 10.89 48.00 2.32
N CYS A 80 11.49 47.40 1.31
CA CYS A 80 12.85 47.69 0.86
C CYS A 80 12.92 48.82 -0.16
N GLY A 81 11.77 49.35 -0.61
CA GLY A 81 11.72 50.41 -1.62
C GLY A 81 12.14 49.92 -3.02
N LEU A 82 11.93 48.63 -3.29
CA LEU A 82 12.28 47.97 -4.54
C LEU A 82 11.02 47.80 -5.40
N LYS A 83 11.23 47.47 -6.67
CA LYS A 83 10.15 47.17 -7.63
C LYS A 83 10.55 45.95 -8.47
N GLY A 84 9.58 45.11 -8.77
CA GLY A 84 9.75 43.95 -9.64
C GLY A 84 8.42 43.25 -9.88
N ASN A 85 8.44 42.23 -10.72
CA ASN A 85 7.29 41.35 -10.92
C ASN A 85 7.12 40.44 -9.69
N THR A 86 5.87 40.22 -9.28
CA THR A 86 5.51 39.28 -8.20
C THR A 86 4.48 38.26 -8.65
N THR A 87 3.95 38.39 -9.87
CA THR A 87 2.88 37.53 -10.35
C THR A 87 3.34 36.08 -10.40
N VAL A 88 2.52 35.19 -9.86
CA VAL A 88 2.76 33.74 -9.92
C VAL A 88 2.81 33.30 -11.40
N PRO A 89 3.91 32.67 -11.86
CA PRO A 89 3.98 32.19 -13.23
C PRO A 89 2.92 31.14 -13.54
N ASN A 90 2.45 31.10 -14.79
CA ASN A 90 1.53 30.06 -15.24
C ASN A 90 2.14 28.66 -14.99
N SER A 91 1.33 27.77 -14.42
CA SER A 91 1.73 26.38 -14.23
C SER A 91 2.09 25.73 -15.56
N LEU A 92 3.24 25.04 -15.60
CA LEU A 92 3.63 24.21 -16.73
C LEU A 92 3.05 22.80 -16.66
N MET A 93 2.41 22.46 -15.55
CA MET A 93 1.51 21.33 -15.55
C MET A 93 0.30 21.75 -16.39
N PRO A 94 -0.04 21.02 -17.45
CA PRO A 94 -1.27 21.32 -18.19
C PRO A 94 -2.41 21.39 -17.18
N GLU A 95 -3.24 22.44 -17.29
CA GLU A 95 -4.54 22.44 -16.62
C GLU A 95 -5.20 21.14 -17.04
N LEU A 96 -5.48 20.28 -16.06
CA LEU A 96 -5.86 18.91 -16.31
C LEU A 96 -7.17 18.94 -17.10
N GLU A 97 -7.11 18.80 -18.42
CA GLU A 97 -8.24 18.27 -19.15
C GLU A 97 -8.59 16.97 -18.45
N ASP A 98 -9.88 16.84 -18.15
CA ASP A 98 -10.51 15.74 -17.45
C ASP A 98 -10.46 14.46 -18.30
N ASN A 99 -9.26 14.08 -18.75
CA ASN A 99 -8.90 12.79 -19.30
C ASN A 99 -8.92 11.81 -18.13
N ALA A 100 -10.13 11.62 -17.61
CA ALA A 100 -10.41 10.62 -16.65
C ALA A 100 -9.97 9.29 -17.26
N LEU A 101 -9.09 8.59 -16.55
CA LEU A 101 -9.07 7.13 -16.59
C LEU A 101 -10.53 6.66 -16.59
N ASP A 102 -10.87 5.69 -17.43
CA ASP A 102 -12.23 5.18 -17.56
C ASP A 102 -12.83 4.96 -16.16
N ARG A 103 -13.76 5.84 -15.79
CA ARG A 103 -14.25 6.03 -14.43
C ARG A 103 -15.18 4.91 -13.99
N GLY A 104 -15.68 4.14 -14.95
CA GLY A 104 -16.79 3.20 -14.77
C GLY A 104 -18.13 3.87 -14.42
N THR A 105 -18.16 5.13 -13.95
CA THR A 105 -19.37 5.90 -13.62
C THR A 105 -19.23 7.39 -13.99
N ASP A 106 -20.36 8.06 -14.18
CA ASP A 106 -20.45 9.53 -14.37
C ASP A 106 -20.68 10.28 -13.03
N GLU A 107 -20.50 9.62 -11.89
CA GLU A 107 -20.79 10.19 -10.58
C GLU A 107 -19.60 10.99 -10.04
N TRP A 108 -19.90 12.18 -9.49
CA TRP A 108 -18.93 13.07 -8.88
C TRP A 108 -19.23 13.30 -7.41
N TYR A 109 -18.16 13.48 -6.64
CA TYR A 109 -18.19 13.79 -5.23
C TYR A 109 -17.35 15.04 -4.95
N THR A 110 -17.83 15.93 -4.09
CA THR A 110 -17.07 17.10 -3.63
C THR A 110 -16.79 16.94 -2.15
N THR A 111 -15.53 16.98 -1.77
CA THR A 111 -15.10 16.71 -0.39
C THR A 111 -15.50 17.82 0.58
N SER A 112 -15.81 17.41 1.79
CA SER A 112 -16.06 18.28 2.95
C SER A 112 -14.85 18.32 3.89
N THR A 113 -14.88 19.22 4.87
CA THR A 113 -13.83 19.34 5.89
C THR A 113 -13.65 18.05 6.69
N GLY A 114 -12.41 17.57 6.77
CA GLY A 114 -12.02 16.42 7.61
C GLY A 114 -12.26 15.05 6.97
N GLU A 115 -12.54 14.99 5.67
CA GLU A 115 -12.73 13.71 4.97
C GLU A 115 -11.39 13.08 4.57
N THR A 116 -11.31 11.76 4.76
CA THR A 116 -10.23 10.87 4.28
C THR A 116 -10.78 9.91 3.23
N CYS A 117 -9.90 9.25 2.48
CA CYS A 117 -10.32 8.23 1.50
C CYS A 117 -11.14 7.12 2.16
N ASP A 118 -10.76 6.70 3.37
CA ASP A 118 -11.50 5.67 4.12
C ASP A 118 -12.89 6.14 4.55
N SER A 119 -13.02 7.38 5.01
CA SER A 119 -14.32 7.94 5.40
C SER A 119 -15.27 8.05 4.20
N ILE A 120 -14.74 8.40 3.02
CA ILE A 120 -15.51 8.48 1.78
C ILE A 120 -15.85 7.08 1.29
N GLY A 121 -14.90 6.15 1.32
CA GLY A 121 -15.09 4.75 0.94
C GLY A 121 -16.23 4.08 1.71
N LEU A 122 -16.23 4.22 3.04
CA LEU A 122 -17.33 3.75 3.89
C LEU A 122 -18.66 4.41 3.56
N LYS A 123 -18.66 5.74 3.38
CA LYS A 123 -19.87 6.52 3.13
C LYS A 123 -20.49 6.25 1.76
N ARG A 124 -19.66 5.96 0.74
CA ARG A 124 -20.11 5.81 -0.65
C ARG A 124 -20.12 4.37 -1.14
N GLY A 125 -19.63 3.43 -0.33
CA GLY A 125 -19.58 2.00 -0.68
C GLY A 125 -18.55 1.72 -1.77
N VAL A 126 -17.38 2.37 -1.72
CA VAL A 126 -16.29 2.17 -2.67
C VAL A 126 -15.02 1.81 -1.93
N SER A 127 -14.08 1.09 -2.57
CA SER A 127 -12.77 0.87 -1.97
C SER A 127 -11.95 2.16 -1.97
N SER A 128 -11.12 2.35 -0.93
CA SER A 128 -10.21 3.51 -0.85
C SER A 128 -9.18 3.47 -1.98
N ALA A 129 -8.78 2.27 -2.39
CA ALA A 129 -7.84 2.06 -3.50
C ALA A 129 -8.43 2.49 -4.85
N SER A 130 -9.66 2.06 -5.17
CA SER A 130 -10.36 2.44 -6.40
C SER A 130 -10.58 3.95 -6.45
N LEU A 131 -10.92 4.57 -5.30
CA LEU A 131 -11.05 6.02 -5.19
C LEU A 131 -9.73 6.73 -5.49
N PHE A 132 -8.61 6.24 -4.94
CA PHE A 132 -7.28 6.78 -5.21
C PHE A 132 -6.88 6.64 -6.68
N ILE A 133 -6.99 5.43 -7.25
CA ILE A 133 -6.51 5.10 -8.59
C ILE A 133 -7.19 5.97 -9.65
N VAL A 134 -8.51 6.12 -9.57
CA VAL A 134 -9.28 6.93 -10.54
C VAL A 134 -9.01 8.43 -10.37
N ASN A 135 -8.53 8.86 -9.21
CA ASN A 135 -8.29 10.25 -8.87
C ASN A 135 -6.82 10.58 -8.58
N GLN A 136 -5.86 9.80 -9.08
CA GLN A 136 -4.43 9.94 -8.74
C GLN A 136 -3.83 11.35 -8.94
N TYR A 137 -4.46 12.17 -9.79
CA TYR A 137 -4.04 13.56 -10.03
C TYR A 137 -4.65 14.57 -9.06
N ARG A 138 -5.77 14.22 -8.41
CA ARG A 138 -6.53 15.05 -7.46
C ARG A 138 -6.36 14.59 -6.01
N LEU A 139 -5.97 13.33 -5.83
CA LEU A 139 -5.68 12.70 -4.55
C LEU A 139 -4.19 12.33 -4.52
N PRO A 140 -3.33 13.10 -3.84
CA PRO A 140 -1.89 12.85 -3.81
C PRO A 140 -1.51 11.60 -3.00
N ASN A 141 -2.32 11.20 -2.02
CA ASN A 141 -2.21 9.93 -1.30
C ASN A 141 -3.58 9.56 -0.69
N CYS A 142 -3.74 8.29 -0.29
CA CYS A 142 -4.89 7.79 0.45
C CYS A 142 -4.48 7.02 1.70
N SER A 143 -3.32 7.33 2.29
CA SER A 143 -2.92 6.76 3.58
C SER A 143 -4.01 7.01 4.64
N ALA A 144 -4.17 6.12 5.62
CA ALA A 144 -5.28 6.12 6.58
C ALA A 144 -5.63 7.50 7.19
N ASP A 145 -4.62 8.32 7.49
CA ASP A 145 -4.77 9.63 8.14
C ASP A 145 -4.66 10.83 7.18
N ALA A 146 -4.57 10.58 5.88
CA ALA A 146 -4.49 11.65 4.89
C ALA A 146 -5.84 12.35 4.73
N MET A 147 -5.89 13.61 5.17
CA MET A 147 -7.03 14.48 4.93
C MET A 147 -7.02 14.99 3.49
N ILE A 148 -8.19 14.97 2.88
CA ILE A 148 -8.40 15.50 1.54
C ILE A 148 -8.81 16.97 1.66
N GLU A 149 -8.22 17.83 0.83
CA GLU A 149 -8.57 19.25 0.81
C GLU A 149 -10.07 19.44 0.55
N PRO A 150 -10.77 20.28 1.34
CA PRO A 150 -12.19 20.54 1.13
C PRO A 150 -12.46 21.17 -0.24
N GLY A 151 -13.56 20.78 -0.90
CA GLY A 151 -13.91 21.28 -2.23
C GLY A 151 -13.23 20.51 -3.38
N THR A 152 -12.40 19.51 -3.09
CA THR A 152 -11.82 18.64 -4.11
C THR A 152 -12.92 17.85 -4.81
N LYS A 153 -12.99 17.94 -6.13
CA LYS A 153 -13.92 17.17 -6.96
C LYS A 153 -13.32 15.82 -7.33
N LEU A 154 -13.87 14.76 -6.75
CA LEU A 154 -13.46 13.38 -6.98
C LEU A 154 -14.45 12.69 -7.92
N CYS A 155 -13.93 11.99 -8.91
CA CYS A 155 -14.70 10.98 -9.61
C CYS A 155 -15.01 9.82 -8.66
N MET A 156 -16.25 9.35 -8.67
CA MET A 156 -16.61 8.15 -7.93
C MET A 156 -16.40 6.90 -8.78
N PRO A 157 -15.60 5.92 -8.30
CA PRO A 157 -15.53 4.60 -8.94
C PRO A 157 -16.84 3.83 -8.72
N ALA A 158 -16.92 2.65 -9.33
CA ALA A 158 -18.01 1.72 -9.12
C ALA A 158 -18.14 1.31 -7.65
N LYS A 159 -19.39 1.12 -7.19
CA LYS A 159 -19.68 0.67 -5.83
C LYS A 159 -19.39 -0.81 -5.68
N CYS A 160 -18.78 -1.18 -4.56
CA CYS A 160 -18.69 -2.57 -4.13
C CYS A 160 -20.08 -3.02 -3.65
N ASP A 161 -20.43 -4.29 -3.88
CA ASP A 161 -21.61 -4.92 -3.25
C ASP A 161 -21.58 -4.78 -1.72
N ARG A 162 -20.38 -4.88 -1.13
CA ARG A 162 -20.12 -4.59 0.28
C ARG A 162 -18.71 -4.08 0.46
N VAL A 163 -18.52 -3.14 1.38
CA VAL A 163 -17.19 -2.68 1.80
C VAL A 163 -16.81 -3.26 3.17
N HIS A 164 -15.52 -3.41 3.41
CA HIS A 164 -14.95 -3.77 4.71
C HIS A 164 -13.80 -2.84 5.07
N GLN A 165 -13.74 -2.45 6.34
CA GLN A 165 -12.60 -1.71 6.89
C GLN A 165 -11.60 -2.70 7.46
N LEU A 166 -10.46 -2.82 6.80
CA LEU A 166 -9.40 -3.75 7.16
C LEU A 166 -8.83 -3.41 8.55
N ARG A 167 -8.70 -4.44 9.40
CA ARG A 167 -8.04 -4.37 10.70
C ARG A 167 -6.60 -4.84 10.59
N THR A 168 -5.71 -4.34 11.46
CA THR A 168 -4.25 -4.55 11.37
C THR A 168 -3.80 -6.00 11.39
N GLU A 169 -4.59 -6.88 12.00
CA GLU A 169 -4.32 -8.32 12.13
C GLU A 169 -4.86 -9.16 10.97
N GLU A 170 -5.68 -8.56 10.10
CA GLU A 170 -6.37 -9.29 9.03
C GLU A 170 -5.45 -9.49 7.82
N ASP A 171 -5.49 -10.69 7.26
CA ASP A 171 -4.99 -11.01 5.93
C ASP A 171 -6.12 -11.64 5.12
N CYS A 172 -5.93 -11.83 3.80
CA CYS A 172 -7.00 -12.45 3.00
C CYS A 172 -7.42 -13.82 3.53
N HIS A 173 -6.48 -14.61 4.05
CA HIS A 173 -6.81 -15.92 4.55
C HIS A 173 -7.78 -15.84 5.75
N LEU A 174 -7.51 -14.97 6.71
CA LEU A 174 -8.39 -14.74 7.86
C LEU A 174 -9.76 -14.21 7.43
N LEU A 175 -9.80 -13.35 6.42
CA LEU A 175 -11.05 -12.79 5.91
C LEU A 175 -11.89 -13.82 5.15
N GLU A 176 -11.25 -14.61 4.28
CA GLU A 176 -11.92 -15.58 3.40
C GLU A 176 -12.32 -16.86 4.14
N SER A 177 -11.54 -17.29 5.14
CA SER A 177 -11.90 -18.46 5.95
C SER A 177 -13.00 -18.18 6.98
N ASN A 178 -13.31 -16.92 7.27
CA ASN A 178 -14.42 -16.56 8.15
C ASN A 178 -15.76 -16.74 7.42
N ALA A 179 -16.50 -17.79 7.78
CA ALA A 179 -17.80 -18.11 7.19
C ALA A 179 -18.83 -16.96 7.27
N THR A 180 -18.70 -16.04 8.23
CA THR A 180 -19.58 -14.86 8.36
C THR A 180 -19.36 -13.86 7.22
N ASN A 181 -18.15 -13.84 6.66
CA ASN A 181 -17.81 -12.96 5.57
C ASN A 181 -18.39 -13.44 4.24
N LYS A 182 -18.83 -14.69 4.11
CA LYS A 182 -19.40 -15.23 2.85
C LYS A 182 -18.49 -15.01 1.63
N LEU A 183 -17.19 -15.12 1.86
CA LEU A 183 -16.17 -15.04 0.82
C LEU A 183 -15.68 -16.46 0.51
N LEU A 184 -15.32 -16.68 -0.73
CA LEU A 184 -14.55 -17.85 -1.15
C LEU A 184 -13.06 -17.53 -1.12
N GLU A 185 -12.27 -18.58 -1.15
CA GLU A 185 -10.82 -18.47 -1.30
C GLU A 185 -10.47 -17.74 -2.60
N GLY A 186 -9.72 -16.64 -2.48
CA GLY A 186 -9.34 -15.78 -3.60
C GLY A 186 -10.29 -14.61 -3.89
N ASP A 187 -11.45 -14.54 -3.23
CA ASP A 187 -12.43 -13.49 -3.45
C ASP A 187 -11.88 -12.09 -3.13
N ILE A 188 -11.06 -11.94 -2.08
CA ILE A 188 -10.51 -10.62 -1.75
C ILE A 188 -9.62 -10.12 -2.89
N GLN A 189 -8.78 -10.98 -3.46
CA GLN A 189 -7.92 -10.61 -4.58
C GLN A 189 -8.75 -10.35 -5.85
N LEU A 190 -9.80 -11.15 -6.08
CA LEU A 190 -10.72 -10.97 -7.22
C LEU A 190 -11.38 -9.59 -7.20
N TYR A 191 -11.88 -9.16 -6.04
CA TYR A 191 -12.58 -7.87 -5.90
C TYR A 191 -11.64 -6.68 -5.67
N ASN A 192 -10.36 -6.94 -5.40
CA ASN A 192 -9.35 -5.92 -5.11
C ASN A 192 -8.06 -6.21 -5.89
N PRO A 193 -8.07 -6.04 -7.24
CA PRO A 193 -6.96 -6.45 -8.10
C PRO A 193 -5.65 -5.67 -7.88
N TRP A 194 -5.70 -4.58 -7.12
CA TRP A 194 -4.53 -3.83 -6.64
C TRP A 194 -3.77 -4.54 -5.52
N VAL A 195 -4.38 -5.54 -4.88
CA VAL A 195 -3.71 -6.41 -3.90
C VAL A 195 -2.73 -7.31 -4.65
N GLY A 196 -1.52 -7.44 -4.12
CA GLY A 196 -0.47 -8.27 -4.71
C GLY A 196 -0.86 -9.74 -4.89
N TYR A 197 -0.16 -10.43 -5.78
CA TYR A 197 -0.35 -11.87 -6.04
C TYR A 197 -0.37 -12.70 -4.74
N ASN A 198 -1.25 -13.70 -4.65
CA ASN A 198 -1.46 -14.52 -3.43
C ASN A 198 -1.83 -13.70 -2.17
N CYS A 199 -2.42 -12.51 -2.35
CA CYS A 199 -2.73 -11.58 -1.28
C CYS A 199 -1.53 -11.18 -0.40
N ILE A 200 -0.33 -11.16 -0.97
CA ILE A 200 0.84 -10.69 -0.23
C ILE A 200 0.71 -9.18 0.05
N LYS A 201 1.14 -8.79 1.25
CA LYS A 201 1.23 -7.39 1.68
C LYS A 201 -0.08 -6.60 1.62
N LEU A 202 -1.24 -7.25 1.82
CA LEU A 202 -2.53 -6.54 1.98
C LEU A 202 -2.41 -5.35 2.94
N GLN A 203 -1.82 -5.58 4.12
CA GLN A 203 -1.54 -4.53 5.11
C GLN A 203 -0.49 -3.50 4.65
N GLY A 204 0.52 -3.92 3.89
CA GLY A 204 1.54 -2.99 3.38
C GLY A 204 0.98 -1.98 2.38
N PHE A 205 -0.02 -2.40 1.61
CA PHE A 205 -0.67 -1.55 0.60
C PHE A 205 -1.62 -0.52 1.21
N THR A 206 -2.13 -0.72 2.43
CA THR A 206 -3.02 0.27 3.08
C THR A 206 -2.32 1.58 3.41
N ALA A 207 -0.99 1.57 3.54
CA ALA A 207 -0.19 2.78 3.70
C ALA A 207 -0.32 3.74 2.51
N VAL A 208 -0.68 3.24 1.33
CA VAL A 208 -0.84 4.04 0.10
C VAL A 208 -2.31 4.18 -0.25
N TYR A 209 -3.06 3.09 -0.18
CA TYR A 209 -4.41 2.97 -0.73
C TYR A 209 -5.53 3.10 0.30
N GLY A 210 -5.22 3.19 1.59
CA GLY A 210 -6.22 3.20 2.66
C GLY A 210 -6.71 1.80 3.04
N ASN A 211 -7.70 1.73 3.92
CA ASN A 211 -8.12 0.48 4.58
C ASN A 211 -9.49 -0.02 4.15
N ILE A 212 -10.20 0.68 3.26
CA ILE A 212 -11.51 0.22 2.78
C ILE A 212 -11.34 -0.63 1.52
N ILE A 213 -11.80 -1.87 1.60
CA ILE A 213 -11.68 -2.86 0.52
C ILE A 213 -13.07 -3.38 0.10
N CYS A 214 -13.20 -3.86 -1.13
CA CYS A 214 -14.42 -4.50 -1.61
C CYS A 214 -14.52 -5.94 -1.09
N PHE A 215 -15.69 -6.30 -0.56
CA PHE A 215 -16.11 -7.63 -0.08
C PHE A 215 -17.15 -8.28 -1.00
N GLY A 216 -17.09 -7.91 -2.28
CA GLY A 216 -17.96 -8.37 -3.36
C GLY A 216 -17.59 -7.61 -4.64
N PRO A 217 -18.12 -8.01 -5.81
CA PRO A 217 -17.81 -7.37 -7.08
C PRO A 217 -18.14 -5.88 -7.05
N GLU A 218 -17.38 -5.13 -7.84
CA GLU A 218 -17.75 -3.77 -8.22
C GLU A 218 -18.86 -3.85 -9.28
N PHE A 219 -19.92 -3.04 -9.13
CA PHE A 219 -21.21 -3.10 -9.84
C PHE A 219 -22.15 -4.23 -9.37
N GLU A 220 -23.41 -3.88 -9.05
CA GLU A 220 -24.46 -4.86 -8.75
C GLU A 220 -24.56 -5.86 -9.92
N GLN A 221 -24.29 -7.14 -9.61
CA GLN A 221 -24.23 -8.30 -10.51
C GLN A 221 -24.91 -8.12 -11.87
N ASN A 222 -24.13 -7.74 -12.89
CA ASN A 222 -24.41 -8.27 -14.22
C ASN A 222 -23.91 -9.71 -14.21
N ASN A 223 -24.89 -10.61 -14.15
CA ASN A 223 -24.79 -12.06 -14.25
C ASN A 223 -24.13 -12.42 -15.59
N THR A 224 -22.83 -12.20 -15.71
CA THR A 224 -22.07 -12.62 -16.86
C THR A 224 -21.49 -13.98 -16.50
N SER A 225 -22.16 -15.00 -17.02
CA SER A 225 -21.53 -16.26 -17.42
C SER A 225 -20.46 -16.01 -18.49
N SER A 226 -19.53 -15.10 -18.20
CA SER A 226 -18.39 -14.87 -19.04
C SER A 226 -17.48 -16.06 -18.82
N ASN A 227 -17.45 -16.95 -19.81
CA ASN A 227 -16.31 -17.84 -20.05
C ASN A 227 -15.09 -16.98 -20.43
N SER A 228 -14.72 -16.03 -19.57
CA SER A 228 -13.57 -15.18 -19.75
C SER A 228 -12.36 -16.03 -19.43
N THR A 229 -11.66 -16.48 -20.47
CA THR A 229 -10.23 -16.75 -20.37
C THR A 229 -9.50 -15.42 -20.20
N ASP A 230 -9.80 -14.71 -19.10
CA ASP A 230 -9.06 -13.52 -18.71
C ASP A 230 -7.69 -13.98 -18.24
N THR A 231 -6.68 -13.75 -19.08
CA THR A 231 -5.29 -14.04 -18.78
C THR A 231 -4.60 -12.93 -18.00
N THR A 232 -5.32 -11.83 -17.70
CA THR A 232 -4.78 -10.65 -17.01
C THR A 232 -5.18 -10.59 -15.54
N THR A 233 -6.28 -11.25 -15.15
CA THR A 233 -6.56 -11.57 -13.74
C THR A 233 -5.81 -12.85 -13.35
N PRO A 234 -4.87 -12.78 -12.38
CA PRO A 234 -4.22 -13.97 -11.87
C PRO A 234 -5.29 -14.92 -11.32
N GLN A 235 -5.26 -16.19 -11.75
CA GLN A 235 -6.09 -17.22 -11.14
C GLN A 235 -5.80 -17.23 -9.63
N PRO A 236 -6.84 -17.14 -8.76
CA PRO A 236 -6.62 -17.18 -7.33
C PRO A 236 -5.93 -18.50 -6.97
N PHE A 237 -4.70 -18.41 -6.45
CA PHE A 237 -3.94 -19.56 -6.01
C PHE A 237 -3.68 -19.43 -4.52
N ASN A 238 -4.23 -20.35 -3.74
CA ASN A 238 -3.93 -20.42 -2.33
C ASN A 238 -2.66 -21.24 -2.09
N PRO A 239 -1.62 -20.63 -1.50
CA PRO A 239 -0.42 -21.37 -1.15
C PRO A 239 -0.64 -22.33 0.04
N TYR A 240 -1.73 -22.19 0.80
CA TYR A 240 -2.04 -23.02 1.97
C TYR A 240 -2.82 -24.30 1.63
N THR A 241 -2.90 -25.20 2.60
CA THR A 241 -3.66 -26.47 2.52
C THR A 241 -4.46 -26.74 3.79
N PHE A 242 -5.47 -27.60 3.72
CA PHE A 242 -6.19 -28.07 4.92
C PHE A 242 -5.59 -29.36 5.50
N ASN A 243 -5.14 -30.28 4.64
CA ASN A 243 -4.67 -31.60 5.07
C ASN A 243 -3.18 -31.60 5.36
N ASN A 244 -2.77 -32.16 6.50
CA ASN A 244 -1.35 -32.42 6.75
C ASN A 244 -0.95 -33.70 6.01
N ILE A 245 0.10 -33.61 5.18
CA ILE A 245 0.63 -34.73 4.41
C ILE A 245 2.06 -35.00 4.89
N ALA A 246 2.40 -36.26 5.13
CA ALA A 246 3.78 -36.61 5.49
C ALA A 246 4.78 -36.25 4.38
N PRO A 247 6.02 -35.84 4.71
CA PRO A 247 7.04 -35.56 3.71
C PRO A 247 7.33 -36.80 2.85
N PRO A 248 7.75 -36.63 1.59
CA PRO A 248 8.06 -37.74 0.69
C PRO A 248 9.04 -38.75 1.31
N LYS A 249 8.75 -40.04 1.15
CA LYS A 249 9.54 -41.13 1.76
C LYS A 249 10.99 -41.06 1.28
N GLY A 250 11.93 -40.99 2.22
CA GLY A 250 13.36 -40.93 1.95
C GLY A 250 13.93 -39.51 1.84
N ALA A 251 13.09 -38.48 1.81
CA ALA A 251 13.54 -37.10 1.92
C ALA A 251 13.70 -36.70 3.39
N LYS A 252 14.74 -35.92 3.69
CA LYS A 252 14.99 -35.40 5.04
C LYS A 252 14.31 -34.03 5.19
N VAL A 253 13.56 -33.83 6.27
CA VAL A 253 13.01 -32.51 6.62
C VAL A 253 14.11 -31.71 7.36
N PRO A 254 14.56 -30.56 6.85
CA PRO A 254 15.52 -29.71 7.54
C PRO A 254 14.96 -29.15 8.85
N GLN A 255 15.85 -28.85 9.80
CA GLN A 255 15.46 -28.09 10.98
C GLN A 255 14.95 -26.71 10.58
N GLY A 256 13.83 -26.28 11.17
CA GLY A 256 13.20 -24.99 10.87
C GLY A 256 12.15 -25.05 9.75
N THR A 257 11.93 -26.21 9.14
CA THR A 257 10.78 -26.46 8.25
C THR A 257 9.57 -26.92 9.07
N THR A 258 8.39 -26.35 8.81
CA THR A 258 7.15 -26.78 9.47
C THR A 258 6.73 -28.18 9.03
N GLU A 259 6.31 -29.01 9.98
CA GLU A 259 5.69 -30.32 9.71
C GLU A 259 4.18 -30.22 9.49
N ARG A 260 3.58 -29.05 9.73
CA ARG A 260 2.19 -28.76 9.35
C ARG A 260 2.18 -28.31 7.90
N CYS A 261 2.40 -29.26 7.01
CA CYS A 261 2.49 -29.01 5.58
C CYS A 261 1.67 -30.02 4.78
N GLY A 262 0.85 -29.52 3.84
CA GLY A 262 0.12 -30.36 2.89
C GLY A 262 0.78 -30.48 1.52
N ARG A 263 1.81 -29.67 1.21
CA ARG A 263 2.61 -29.82 -0.02
C ARG A 263 4.10 -29.67 0.25
N TRP A 264 4.87 -30.66 -0.20
CA TRP A 264 6.32 -30.72 -0.02
C TRP A 264 7.04 -30.63 -1.35
N TYR A 265 8.18 -29.95 -1.35
CA TYR A 265 9.10 -29.92 -2.49
C TYR A 265 10.44 -30.52 -2.08
N VAL A 266 10.92 -31.53 -2.81
CA VAL A 266 12.22 -32.16 -2.56
C VAL A 266 13.27 -31.47 -3.45
N ALA A 267 14.21 -30.77 -2.83
CA ALA A 267 15.23 -30.02 -3.57
C ALA A 267 16.18 -30.97 -4.34
N GLY A 268 16.41 -30.66 -5.60
CA GLY A 268 17.48 -31.18 -6.44
C GLY A 268 18.78 -30.39 -6.30
N LYS A 269 19.82 -30.82 -7.03
CA LYS A 269 21.14 -30.18 -6.99
C LYS A 269 21.20 -28.82 -7.70
N GLU A 270 20.35 -28.63 -8.70
CA GLU A 270 20.30 -27.42 -9.54
C GLU A 270 19.16 -26.47 -9.16
N ASP A 271 18.43 -26.79 -8.08
CA ASP A 271 17.31 -25.96 -7.66
C ASP A 271 17.77 -24.63 -7.06
N SER A 272 16.97 -23.61 -7.33
CA SER A 272 17.05 -22.31 -6.67
C SER A 272 15.77 -22.03 -5.93
N CYS A 273 15.80 -21.16 -4.92
CA CYS A 273 14.57 -20.79 -4.23
C CYS A 273 13.57 -20.12 -5.16
N ALA A 274 14.05 -19.37 -6.16
CA ALA A 274 13.20 -18.81 -7.22
C ALA A 274 12.50 -19.90 -8.05
N HIS A 275 13.22 -20.96 -8.42
CA HIS A 275 12.62 -22.11 -9.10
C HIS A 275 11.53 -22.78 -8.25
N ILE A 276 11.83 -23.05 -6.98
CA ILE A 276 10.88 -23.68 -6.02
C ILE A 276 9.63 -22.83 -5.85
N CYS A 277 9.77 -21.52 -5.67
CA CYS A 277 8.67 -20.56 -5.60
C CYS A 277 7.79 -20.63 -6.85
N ALA A 278 8.40 -20.61 -8.04
CA ALA A 278 7.69 -20.61 -9.31
C ALA A 278 6.90 -21.91 -9.54
N VAL A 279 7.52 -23.07 -9.33
CA VAL A 279 6.88 -24.38 -9.60
C VAL A 279 5.88 -24.79 -8.53
N SER A 280 6.04 -24.28 -7.30
CA SER A 280 5.13 -24.59 -6.19
C SER A 280 4.10 -23.50 -5.94
N SER A 281 4.14 -22.42 -6.73
CA SER A 281 3.29 -21.23 -6.60
C SER A 281 3.26 -20.67 -5.17
N ILE A 282 4.42 -20.64 -4.52
CA ILE A 282 4.61 -20.10 -3.16
C ILE A 282 5.45 -18.83 -3.21
N ASP A 283 5.03 -17.80 -2.48
CA ASP A 283 5.80 -16.56 -2.34
C ASP A 283 7.07 -16.78 -1.50
N ILE A 284 8.12 -16.00 -1.80
CA ILE A 284 9.43 -16.14 -1.14
C ILE A 284 9.35 -15.85 0.37
N ASP A 285 8.51 -14.90 0.79
CA ASP A 285 8.34 -14.56 2.21
C ASP A 285 7.65 -15.72 2.95
N LEU A 286 6.63 -16.33 2.32
CA LEU A 286 5.97 -17.50 2.90
C LEU A 286 6.89 -18.72 2.93
N LEU A 287 7.71 -18.93 1.88
CA LEU A 287 8.72 -19.98 1.85
C LEU A 287 9.69 -19.85 3.02
N PHE A 288 10.14 -18.63 3.35
CA PHE A 288 11.02 -18.37 4.49
C PHE A 288 10.34 -18.59 5.83
N MET A 289 9.11 -18.11 5.98
CA MET A 289 8.33 -18.27 7.20
C MET A 289 8.15 -19.75 7.58
N VAL A 290 7.91 -20.60 6.60
CA VAL A 290 7.64 -22.04 6.81
C VAL A 290 8.88 -22.92 6.69
N ASN A 291 10.01 -22.35 6.27
CA ASN A 291 11.33 -22.99 6.20
C ASN A 291 12.41 -22.03 6.72
N THR A 292 12.34 -21.71 8.01
CA THR A 292 13.19 -20.69 8.66
C THR A 292 14.69 -20.93 8.50
N GLY A 293 15.12 -22.17 8.26
CA GLY A 293 16.53 -22.52 7.95
C GLY A 293 17.05 -21.91 6.64
N LEU A 294 16.17 -21.49 5.73
CA LEU A 294 16.54 -20.74 4.52
C LEU A 294 16.91 -19.27 4.82
N GLY A 295 16.58 -18.78 6.02
CA GLY A 295 16.77 -17.38 6.42
C GLY A 295 15.79 -16.44 5.72
N THR A 296 16.15 -15.16 5.63
CA THR A 296 15.29 -14.08 5.12
C THR A 296 15.86 -13.34 3.91
N ASP A 297 17.04 -13.74 3.43
CA ASP A 297 17.72 -13.13 2.30
C ASP A 297 17.50 -13.97 1.03
N ALA A 298 16.71 -13.42 0.10
CA ALA A 298 16.41 -14.04 -1.19
C ALA A 298 17.64 -14.30 -2.06
N ALA A 299 18.66 -13.44 -1.99
CA ALA A 299 19.89 -13.63 -2.76
C ALA A 299 20.72 -14.82 -2.23
N ALA A 300 20.69 -15.05 -0.91
CA ALA A 300 21.43 -16.12 -0.25
C ALA A 300 20.65 -17.44 -0.10
N CYS A 301 19.33 -17.44 -0.36
CA CYS A 301 18.48 -18.60 -0.10
C CYS A 301 18.93 -19.87 -0.82
N SER A 302 19.23 -19.76 -2.13
CA SER A 302 19.57 -20.93 -2.95
C SER A 302 20.80 -21.67 -2.44
N ALA A 303 21.76 -20.96 -1.82
CA ALA A 303 22.96 -21.57 -1.25
C ALA A 303 22.68 -22.43 0.00
N LYS A 304 21.49 -22.31 0.59
CA LYS A 304 21.07 -23.08 1.78
C LYS A 304 20.16 -24.27 1.44
N LEU A 305 19.82 -24.43 0.16
CA LEU A 305 19.14 -25.63 -0.31
C LEU A 305 20.09 -26.82 -0.25
N VAL A 306 19.59 -27.94 0.24
CA VAL A 306 20.33 -29.20 0.30
C VAL A 306 19.58 -30.24 -0.50
N ALA A 307 20.24 -30.76 -1.53
CA ALA A 307 19.64 -31.77 -2.40
C ALA A 307 19.18 -33.00 -1.60
N GLY A 308 17.96 -33.46 -1.87
CA GLY A 308 17.30 -34.57 -1.16
C GLY A 308 16.52 -34.15 0.09
N ASN A 309 16.58 -32.88 0.51
CA ASN A 309 15.75 -32.39 1.60
C ASN A 309 14.35 -31.97 1.11
N ALA A 310 13.34 -32.22 1.94
CA ALA A 310 11.96 -31.79 1.71
C ALA A 310 11.67 -30.46 2.43
N TYR A 311 11.31 -29.45 1.67
CA TYR A 311 10.89 -28.13 2.14
C TYR A 311 9.37 -28.00 2.04
N CYS A 312 8.76 -27.31 3.01
CA CYS A 312 7.33 -27.06 2.97
C CYS A 312 7.03 -25.97 1.93
N VAL A 313 6.17 -26.26 0.98
CA VAL A 313 5.72 -25.32 -0.07
C VAL A 313 4.21 -25.13 -0.09
N GLY A 314 3.49 -25.83 0.79
CA GLY A 314 2.08 -25.60 1.04
C GLY A 314 1.74 -25.85 2.50
N PRO A 315 1.99 -24.87 3.39
CA PRO A 315 1.70 -25.01 4.81
C PRO A 315 0.21 -25.17 5.09
N ASN A 316 -0.14 -25.88 6.16
CA ASN A 316 -1.53 -25.91 6.61
C ASN A 316 -1.99 -24.54 7.09
N HIS A 317 -3.28 -24.22 6.98
CA HIS A 317 -3.81 -22.95 7.49
C HIS A 317 -3.49 -22.70 8.98
N ASP A 318 -3.42 -23.77 9.77
CA ASP A 318 -3.10 -23.72 11.19
C ASP A 318 -1.58 -23.89 11.49
N TRP A 319 -0.70 -23.68 10.51
CA TRP A 319 0.74 -23.92 10.67
C TRP A 319 1.38 -23.08 11.78
N LYS A 320 0.82 -21.90 12.08
CA LYS A 320 1.28 -20.99 13.16
C LYS A 320 0.73 -21.35 14.54
N VAL A 321 -0.25 -22.25 14.65
CA VAL A 321 -0.84 -22.59 15.95
C VAL A 321 0.21 -23.37 16.77
N PRO A 322 0.56 -22.89 17.99
CA PRO A 322 1.50 -23.60 18.86
C PRO A 322 1.02 -25.03 19.07
N TYR A 323 1.93 -26.01 18.96
CA TYR A 323 1.61 -27.40 19.26
C TYR A 323 1.00 -27.46 20.67
N PRO A 324 -0.20 -28.03 20.89
CA PRO A 324 -0.60 -28.34 22.25
C PRO A 324 0.47 -29.29 22.78
N GLN A 325 1.29 -28.83 23.74
CA GLN A 325 2.28 -29.71 24.35
C GLN A 325 1.53 -30.96 24.78
N ARG A 326 1.91 -32.12 24.23
CA ARG A 326 1.48 -33.39 24.79
C ARG A 326 2.05 -33.43 26.21
N THR A 327 1.27 -32.99 27.19
CA THR A 327 1.37 -33.59 28.50
C THR A 327 1.09 -35.06 28.29
N SER A 328 2.04 -35.90 28.68
CA SER A 328 1.86 -37.34 28.73
C SER A 328 0.51 -37.63 29.39
N VAL A 329 -0.43 -38.20 28.64
CA VAL A 329 -1.72 -38.62 29.18
C VAL A 329 -1.43 -39.83 30.08
N SER A 330 -1.16 -39.57 31.35
CA SER A 330 -1.28 -40.58 32.39
C SER A 330 -2.75 -40.63 32.79
N THR A 331 -3.38 -41.77 32.50
CA THR A 331 -4.70 -42.25 32.96
C THR A 331 -5.77 -42.23 31.86
N ALA A 332 -6.04 -43.43 31.35
CA ALA A 332 -7.27 -43.73 30.65
C ALA A 332 -8.42 -43.74 31.67
N ILE A 333 -9.39 -42.84 31.52
CA ILE A 333 -10.66 -42.91 32.23
C ILE A 333 -11.66 -43.52 31.24
N TYR A 334 -12.17 -44.72 31.57
CA TYR A 334 -13.30 -45.32 30.87
C TYR A 334 -14.57 -44.66 31.39
N ILE A 335 -15.32 -43.98 30.50
CA ILE A 335 -16.68 -43.53 30.78
C ILE A 335 -17.62 -44.64 30.32
N THR A 336 -18.36 -45.25 31.24
CA THR A 336 -19.48 -46.15 30.92
C THR A 336 -20.73 -45.30 30.66
N ASP A 337 -21.25 -45.35 29.43
CA ASP A 337 -22.50 -44.72 29.03
C ASP A 337 -23.69 -45.31 29.81
N GLY A 338 -24.36 -44.45 30.59
CA GLY A 338 -25.69 -44.69 31.13
C GLY A 338 -26.72 -43.87 30.36
N TYR A 339 -27.11 -44.33 29.17
CA TYR A 339 -28.25 -43.79 28.44
C TYR A 339 -29.55 -44.31 29.06
N VAL A 340 -30.34 -43.43 29.68
CA VAL A 340 -31.76 -43.68 29.98
C VAL A 340 -32.60 -42.85 29.01
N TRP A 341 -33.38 -43.54 28.17
CA TRP A 341 -34.36 -42.94 27.28
C TRP A 341 -35.63 -42.56 28.06
N PRO A 342 -36.24 -41.38 27.85
CA PRO A 342 -37.61 -41.13 28.31
C PRO A 342 -38.58 -41.91 27.43
N ALA A 343 -39.47 -42.68 28.07
CA ALA A 343 -40.55 -43.39 27.41
C ALA A 343 -41.62 -42.41 26.90
N GLU A 344 -42.02 -42.57 25.64
CA GLU A 344 -43.31 -42.12 25.13
C GLU A 344 -44.40 -43.06 25.65
N THR A 345 -45.47 -42.50 26.24
CA THR A 345 -46.80 -43.09 26.16
C THR A 345 -47.83 -41.96 26.11
N GLY A 346 -48.57 -41.92 25.00
CA GLY A 346 -49.84 -41.22 24.93
C GLY A 346 -50.97 -42.08 25.47
N GLU A 347 -51.95 -41.42 26.08
CA GLU A 347 -53.40 -41.54 25.84
C GLU A 347 -54.07 -40.25 26.32
#